data_AF-A0A329RLD5-F1
#
_entry.id   AF-A0A329RLD5-F1
#
_cell.length_a   1.000
_cell.length_b   1.000
_cell.length_c   1.000
_cell.angle_alpha   90.00
_cell.angle_beta   90.00
_cell.angle_gamma   90.00
#
_symmetry.space_group_name_H-M   'P 1'
#
loop_
_entity.id
_entity.type
_entity.pdbx_description
1 polymer ?
#
loop_
_entity_poly.entity_id
_entity_poly.type
_entity_poly.pdbx_seq_one_letter_code
_entity_poly.pdbx_strand_id
1 'polypeptide(L)'
;MMCMHSGSTNVLVLVSKTQFNTSLDLHLSASIKNAKYVAVLPFAEGTNSTTSGVQQFQSPFDSAPWTLQPGSSIRNFNVRIGSQQVFDISYDYDFHAFINEFSKLAAINGDQTPELTNGPLDYRTWSSTNRVLVADVSRLTERDVPQSIQVMGVNAGCQGTHILALVVFENELTFDRLTGEVTEYTNN
;
A
#
# COMPACT_ATOMS: atom_id res chain seq x y z
N MET A 1 -18.19 -11.15 -32.04
CA MET A 1 -18.63 -10.37 -30.88
C MET A 1 -17.38 -9.71 -30.31
N MET A 2 -17.30 -8.38 -30.30
CA MET A 2 -16.12 -7.65 -29.84
C MET A 2 -16.45 -7.10 -28.45
N CYS A 3 -16.01 -7.77 -27.39
CA CYS A 3 -16.17 -7.31 -26.01
C CYS A 3 -15.09 -6.26 -25.68
N MET A 4 -15.42 -5.29 -24.85
CA MET A 4 -14.49 -4.28 -24.34
C MET A 4 -14.36 -4.45 -22.82
N HIS A 5 -13.13 -4.41 -22.32
CA HIS A 5 -12.80 -4.59 -20.90
C HIS A 5 -12.41 -3.22 -20.32
N SER A 6 -13.01 -2.85 -19.20
CA SER A 6 -12.66 -1.64 -18.45
C SER A 6 -12.28 -2.00 -17.01
N GLY A 7 -11.06 -1.65 -16.61
CA GLY A 7 -10.58 -1.81 -15.24
C GLY A 7 -10.64 -0.50 -14.48
N SER A 8 -11.11 -0.53 -13.23
CA SER A 8 -11.05 0.59 -12.30
C SER A 8 -10.17 0.24 -11.10
N THR A 9 -9.17 1.09 -10.84
CA THR A 9 -8.29 0.97 -9.67
C THR A 9 -8.94 1.65 -8.46
N ASN A 10 -9.13 0.90 -7.39
CA ASN A 10 -9.75 1.35 -6.15
C ASN A 10 -8.76 1.28 -4.99
N VAL A 11 -9.01 2.05 -3.94
CA VAL A 11 -8.15 2.13 -2.75
C VAL A 11 -8.97 1.98 -1.47
N LEU A 12 -8.62 1.01 -0.64
CA LEU A 12 -9.11 0.90 0.73
C LEU A 12 -8.07 1.46 1.70
N VAL A 13 -8.53 2.22 2.70
CA VAL A 13 -7.68 2.92 3.66
C VAL A 13 -7.84 2.33 5.05
N LEU A 14 -6.72 2.03 5.71
CA LEU A 14 -6.68 1.57 7.10
C LEU A 14 -5.74 2.41 7.93
N VAL A 15 -6.10 2.58 9.21
CA VAL A 15 -5.33 3.39 10.15
C VAL A 15 -5.03 2.56 11.39
N SER A 16 -3.78 2.60 11.85
CA SER A 16 -3.35 2.00 13.12
C SER A 16 -2.41 2.93 13.87
N LYS A 17 -2.29 2.73 15.19
CA LYS A 17 -1.33 3.45 16.04
C LYS A 17 -0.38 2.42 16.65
N THR A 18 0.91 2.71 16.62
CA THR A 18 1.93 1.85 17.21
C THR A 18 2.93 2.71 17.98
N GLN A 19 3.27 2.28 19.20
CA GLN A 19 4.24 2.98 20.04
C GLN A 19 5.67 2.66 19.58
N PHE A 20 6.64 3.38 20.14
CA PHE A 20 8.04 3.09 19.87
C PHE A 20 8.40 1.65 20.28
N ASN A 21 9.09 0.94 19.39
CA ASN A 21 9.57 -0.43 19.60
C ASN A 21 8.47 -1.44 19.91
N THR A 22 7.23 -1.16 19.50
CA THR A 22 6.11 -2.10 19.62
C THR A 22 5.78 -2.73 18.28
N SER A 23 5.20 -3.94 18.32
CA SER A 23 4.73 -4.62 17.12
C SER A 23 3.59 -3.84 16.47
N LEU A 24 3.64 -3.79 15.14
CA LEU A 24 2.56 -3.39 14.26
C LEU A 24 1.91 -4.69 13.77
N ASP A 25 0.61 -4.83 14.03
CA ASP A 25 -0.20 -5.90 13.46
C ASP A 25 -1.56 -5.32 13.02
N LEU A 26 -1.67 -5.02 11.73
CA LEU A 26 -2.84 -4.38 11.15
C LEU A 26 -3.59 -5.37 10.26
N HIS A 27 -4.80 -5.74 10.69
CA HIS A 27 -5.69 -6.60 9.94
C HIS A 27 -6.75 -5.78 9.23
N LEU A 28 -6.97 -6.04 7.94
CA LEU A 28 -8.18 -5.59 7.28
C LEU A 28 -9.39 -6.32 7.86
N SER A 29 -10.40 -5.57 8.31
CA SER A 29 -11.67 -6.15 8.76
C SER A 29 -12.51 -6.73 7.60
N ALA A 30 -12.21 -6.33 6.36
CA ALA A 30 -12.88 -6.83 5.15
C ALA A 30 -11.89 -7.63 4.29
N SER A 31 -12.36 -8.74 3.73
CA SER A 31 -11.62 -9.45 2.69
C SER A 31 -11.77 -8.73 1.36
N ILE A 32 -10.68 -8.57 0.62
CA ILE A 32 -10.66 -7.86 -0.66
C ILE A 32 -10.27 -8.86 -1.76
N LYS A 33 -10.95 -8.78 -2.90
CA LYS A 33 -10.61 -9.53 -4.12
C LYS A 33 -9.66 -8.69 -4.97
N ASN A 34 -8.80 -9.37 -5.73
CA ASN A 34 -7.96 -8.73 -6.75
C ASN A 34 -7.09 -7.58 -6.19
N ALA A 35 -6.60 -7.72 -4.96
CA ALA A 35 -5.64 -6.78 -4.40
C ALA A 35 -4.34 -6.81 -5.21
N LYS A 36 -3.78 -5.63 -5.49
CA LYS A 36 -2.55 -5.49 -6.29
C LYS A 36 -1.37 -5.10 -5.44
N TYR A 37 -1.54 -4.05 -4.63
CA TYR A 37 -0.45 -3.48 -3.85
C TYR A 37 -0.93 -3.04 -2.48
N VAL A 38 -0.05 -3.16 -1.49
CA VAL A 38 -0.24 -2.57 -0.16
C VAL A 38 0.88 -1.55 0.05
N ALA A 39 0.49 -0.29 0.22
CA ALA A 39 1.41 0.79 0.54
C ALA A 39 1.21 1.22 2.00
N VAL A 40 2.28 1.26 2.77
CA VAL A 40 2.28 1.60 4.19
C VAL A 40 2.99 2.93 4.39
N LEU A 41 2.27 3.90 4.94
CA LEU A 41 2.70 5.27 5.12
C LEU A 41 2.76 5.59 6.62
N PRO A 42 3.96 5.62 7.22
CA PRO A 42 4.13 6.01 8.61
C PRO A 42 4.11 7.53 8.80
N PHE A 43 3.21 8.01 9.66
CA PHE A 43 3.10 9.39 10.12
C PHE A 43 3.48 9.52 11.58
N ALA A 44 3.99 10.68 11.96
CA ALA A 44 4.39 10.92 13.35
C ALA A 44 3.14 10.86 14.25
N GLU A 45 3.26 10.21 15.41
CA GLU A 45 2.28 10.45 16.47
C GLU A 45 2.38 11.91 16.90
N GLY A 46 1.28 12.67 16.76
CA GLY A 46 1.25 14.07 17.16
C GLY A 46 1.42 14.20 18.66
N THR A 47 2.60 14.66 19.12
CA THR A 47 2.86 14.89 20.54
C THR A 47 2.27 16.19 21.06
N ASN A 48 1.85 17.11 20.17
CA ASN A 48 1.30 18.41 20.52
C ASN A 48 0.20 18.84 19.54
N SER A 49 -1.05 18.89 19.97
CA SER A 49 -1.97 19.93 19.49
C SER A 49 -3.11 20.15 20.47
N THR A 50 -3.51 21.40 20.60
CA THR A 50 -4.70 21.90 21.28
C THR A 50 -6.03 21.37 20.72
N THR A 51 -5.98 20.31 19.89
CA THR A 51 -7.10 19.61 19.26
C THR A 51 -6.85 18.11 19.36
N SER A 52 -7.12 17.57 20.56
CA SER A 52 -7.06 16.14 20.83
C SER A 52 -7.83 15.33 19.76
N GLY A 53 -7.15 14.43 19.05
CA GLY A 53 -7.80 13.38 18.25
C GLY A 53 -7.61 13.42 16.73
N VAL A 54 -7.14 14.52 16.12
CA VAL A 54 -6.94 14.59 14.66
C VAL A 54 -5.58 14.01 14.27
N GLN A 55 -5.56 13.12 13.28
CA GLN A 55 -4.32 12.50 12.78
C GLN A 55 -3.56 13.44 11.83
N GLN A 56 -2.23 13.32 11.73
CA GLN A 56 -1.40 14.23 10.93
C GLN A 56 -1.86 14.33 9.47
N PHE A 57 -2.18 13.20 8.84
CA PHE A 57 -2.65 13.10 7.45
C PHE A 57 -4.07 13.65 7.21
N GLN A 58 -4.80 14.02 8.26
CA GLN A 58 -6.12 14.66 8.16
C GLN A 58 -6.04 16.18 8.30
N SER A 59 -4.85 16.73 8.61
CA SER A 59 -4.68 18.16 8.82
C SER A 59 -4.57 18.90 7.48
N PRO A 60 -5.38 19.96 7.23
CA PRO A 60 -5.24 20.81 6.06
C PRO A 60 -4.05 21.79 6.16
N PHE A 61 -3.34 21.80 7.30
CA PHE A 61 -2.19 22.67 7.57
C PHE A 61 -0.86 21.89 7.64
N ASP A 62 -0.91 20.57 7.44
CA ASP A 62 0.28 19.72 7.39
C ASP A 62 0.63 19.41 5.94
N SER A 63 1.91 19.16 5.64
CA SER A 63 2.35 18.70 4.33
C SER A 63 2.06 17.21 4.09
N ALA A 64 1.65 16.48 5.13
CA ALA A 64 1.00 15.19 5.01
C ALA A 64 -0.28 15.30 4.14
N PRO A 65 -0.60 14.28 3.33
CA PRO A 65 0.00 12.94 3.27
C PRO A 65 1.28 12.85 2.43
N TRP A 66 1.71 13.93 1.77
CA TRP A 66 2.87 13.93 0.87
C TRP A 66 4.23 13.99 1.59
N THR A 67 4.22 14.22 2.90
CA THR A 67 5.39 14.07 3.77
C THR A 67 5.08 13.09 4.89
N LEU A 68 5.90 12.04 4.98
CA LEU A 68 5.86 11.00 6.01
C LEU A 68 6.78 11.37 7.18
N GLN A 69 6.67 10.63 8.29
CA GLN A 69 7.54 10.83 9.44
C GLN A 69 9.02 10.70 9.03
N PRO A 70 9.83 11.77 9.19
CA PRO A 70 11.26 11.71 8.92
C PRO A 70 11.95 10.67 9.80
N GLY A 71 12.78 9.81 9.20
CA GLY A 71 13.46 8.75 9.93
C GLY A 71 12.52 7.68 10.50
N SER A 72 11.27 7.58 10.02
CA SER A 72 10.43 6.42 10.29
C SER A 72 11.16 5.14 9.91
N SER A 73 11.00 4.08 10.67
CA SER A 73 11.67 2.81 10.40
C SER A 73 10.76 1.69 10.85
N ILE A 74 10.37 0.81 9.94
CA ILE A 74 9.60 -0.39 10.27
C ILE A 74 10.52 -1.58 10.04
N ARG A 75 10.82 -2.30 11.12
CA ARG A 75 11.63 -3.51 11.12
C ARG A 75 10.77 -4.74 10.99
N ASN A 76 11.36 -5.84 10.53
CA ASN A 76 10.67 -7.12 10.33
C ASN A 76 9.36 -6.95 9.53
N PHE A 77 9.40 -6.14 8.47
CA PHE A 77 8.21 -5.83 7.69
C PHE A 77 7.74 -7.05 6.89
N ASN A 78 6.44 -7.32 6.94
CA ASN A 78 5.81 -8.32 6.09
C ASN A 78 4.34 -7.99 5.82
N VAL A 79 3.82 -8.50 4.72
CA VAL A 79 2.39 -8.46 4.39
C VAL A 79 1.94 -9.88 4.12
N ARG A 80 0.79 -10.26 4.68
CA ARG A 80 0.18 -11.58 4.50
C ARG A 80 -1.13 -11.45 3.75
N ILE A 81 -1.32 -12.31 2.75
CA ILE A 81 -2.58 -12.49 2.03
C ILE A 81 -3.13 -13.87 2.38
N GLY A 82 -4.30 -13.90 3.03
CA GLY A 82 -4.85 -15.11 3.62
C GLY A 82 -3.84 -15.76 4.57
N SER A 83 -3.33 -16.93 4.18
CA SER A 83 -2.34 -17.68 4.97
C SER A 83 -0.89 -17.51 4.50
N GLN A 84 -0.63 -16.84 3.37
CA GLN A 84 0.68 -16.77 2.72
C GLN A 84 1.36 -15.42 2.92
N GLN A 85 2.68 -15.43 3.14
CA GLN A 85 3.49 -14.21 3.31
C GLN A 85 3.99 -13.73 1.94
N VAL A 86 3.90 -12.42 1.70
CA VAL A 86 4.35 -11.77 0.45
C VAL A 86 5.88 -11.78 0.35
N PHE A 87 6.56 -11.61 1.48
CA PHE A 87 8.00 -11.82 1.59
C PHE A 87 8.26 -13.12 2.32
N ASP A 88 9.07 -14.01 1.73
CA ASP A 88 9.43 -15.32 2.32
C ASP A 88 10.09 -15.16 3.70
N ILE A 89 10.90 -14.11 3.86
CA ILE A 89 11.57 -13.74 5.10
C ILE A 89 11.18 -12.29 5.39
N SER A 90 10.80 -12.01 6.64
CA SER A 90 10.56 -10.63 7.08
C SER A 90 11.90 -9.91 7.20
N TYR A 91 12.00 -8.71 6.64
CA TYR A 91 13.25 -7.94 6.65
C TYR A 91 13.01 -6.46 6.98
N ASP A 92 14.10 -5.78 7.32
CA ASP A 92 14.09 -4.35 7.57
C ASP A 92 14.01 -3.63 6.23
N TYR A 93 12.87 -2.97 5.99
CA TYR A 93 12.58 -2.41 4.67
C TYR A 93 13.50 -1.21 4.38
N ASP A 94 14.34 -1.37 3.37
CA ASP A 94 15.33 -0.40 2.94
C ASP A 94 14.98 0.18 1.56
N PHE A 95 15.84 1.07 1.06
CA PHE A 95 15.60 1.72 -0.23
C PHE A 95 15.72 0.75 -1.41
N HIS A 96 16.56 -0.28 -1.31
CA HIS A 96 16.68 -1.26 -2.38
C HIS A 96 15.42 -2.12 -2.49
N ALA A 97 14.85 -2.53 -1.37
CA ALA A 97 13.54 -3.17 -1.31
C ALA A 97 12.43 -2.28 -1.87
N PHE A 98 12.45 -0.98 -1.54
CA PHE A 98 11.53 0.00 -2.12
C PHE A 98 11.63 0.04 -3.65
N ILE A 99 12.83 0.17 -4.22
CA ILE A 99 13.01 0.18 -5.67
C ILE A 99 12.51 -1.13 -6.30
N ASN A 100 12.86 -2.28 -5.73
CA ASN A 100 12.49 -3.59 -6.26
C ASN A 100 10.98 -3.85 -6.26
N GLU A 101 10.23 -3.24 -5.34
CA GLU A 101 8.78 -3.36 -5.29
C GLU A 101 8.07 -2.23 -6.04
N PHE A 102 8.58 -1.00 -5.93
CA PHE A 102 8.00 0.19 -6.56
C PHE A 102 8.22 0.22 -8.08
N SER A 103 9.37 -0.23 -8.59
CA SER A 103 9.63 -0.20 -10.03
C SER A 103 8.73 -1.15 -10.83
N LYS A 104 8.18 -2.16 -10.17
CA LYS A 104 7.20 -3.08 -10.75
C LYS A 104 5.79 -2.46 -10.84
N LEU A 105 5.51 -1.37 -10.13
CA LEU A 105 4.20 -0.72 -10.16
C LEU A 105 3.96 -0.06 -11.52
N ALA A 106 2.86 -0.44 -12.17
CA ALA A 106 2.43 0.10 -13.46
C ALA A 106 3.50 0.00 -14.58
N ALA A 107 4.53 -0.82 -14.42
CA ALA A 107 5.51 -1.08 -15.45
C ALA A 107 4.94 -2.09 -16.44
N ILE A 108 4.88 -1.70 -17.73
CA ILE A 108 4.29 -2.51 -18.82
C ILE A 108 5.02 -3.86 -19.00
N ASN A 109 6.24 -3.99 -18.49
CA ASN A 109 7.04 -5.22 -18.54
C ASN A 109 7.75 -5.54 -17.22
N GLY A 110 7.20 -5.15 -16.06
CA GLY A 110 7.86 -5.39 -14.77
C GLY A 110 9.27 -4.79 -14.70
N ASP A 111 9.44 -3.59 -15.28
CA ASP A 111 10.69 -2.84 -15.36
C ASP A 111 11.79 -3.48 -16.25
N GLN A 112 11.43 -4.46 -17.10
CA GLN A 112 12.38 -5.07 -18.04
C GLN A 112 12.64 -4.25 -19.32
N THR A 113 11.88 -3.18 -19.53
CA THR A 113 12.05 -2.29 -20.69
C THR A 113 11.95 -0.82 -20.21
N PRO A 114 13.01 -0.02 -20.39
CA PRO A 114 13.13 1.32 -19.77
C PRO A 114 12.24 2.40 -20.40
N GLU A 115 11.38 2.04 -21.36
CA GLU A 115 10.69 3.00 -22.22
C GLU A 115 9.52 3.71 -21.52
N LEU A 116 8.95 3.11 -20.46
CA LEU A 116 7.81 3.65 -19.70
C LEU A 116 7.91 3.26 -18.21
N THR A 117 8.95 3.73 -17.53
CA THR A 117 9.14 3.49 -16.08
C THR A 117 8.99 4.82 -15.34
N ASN A 118 8.35 4.80 -14.17
CA ASN A 118 8.29 5.99 -13.32
C ASN A 118 9.69 6.23 -12.75
N GLY A 119 10.26 7.42 -12.96
CA GLY A 119 11.53 7.80 -12.34
C GLY A 119 11.41 7.68 -10.82
N PRO A 120 12.13 6.75 -10.16
CA PRO A 120 11.92 6.51 -8.75
C PRO A 120 12.37 7.70 -7.90
N LEU A 121 11.77 7.86 -6.72
CA LEU A 121 12.24 8.80 -5.71
C LEU A 121 13.71 8.52 -5.40
N ASP A 122 14.55 9.56 -5.36
CA ASP A 122 15.93 9.42 -4.91
C ASP A 122 16.00 9.01 -3.43
N TYR A 123 17.07 8.32 -3.04
CA TYR A 123 17.30 7.78 -1.69
C TYR A 123 17.09 8.84 -0.61
N ARG A 124 17.62 10.06 -0.83
CA ARG A 124 17.54 11.13 0.17
C ARG A 124 16.11 11.56 0.42
N THR A 125 15.33 11.73 -0.64
CA THR A 125 13.92 12.13 -0.57
C THR A 125 13.07 11.02 0.05
N TRP A 126 13.30 9.78 -0.37
CA TRP A 126 12.62 8.62 0.22
C TRP A 126 12.94 8.51 1.72
N SER A 127 14.22 8.50 2.11
CA SER A 127 14.64 8.32 3.51
C SER A 127 14.18 9.46 4.44
N SER A 128 14.18 10.70 3.94
CA SER A 128 13.94 11.88 4.78
C SER A 128 12.47 12.28 4.87
N THR A 129 11.70 12.14 3.79
CA THR A 129 10.33 12.71 3.73
C THR A 129 9.30 11.75 3.18
N ASN A 130 9.68 10.62 2.59
CA ASN A 130 8.77 9.75 1.82
C ASN A 130 9.08 8.26 2.01
N ARG A 131 9.34 7.84 3.26
CA ARG A 131 9.68 6.44 3.58
C ARG A 131 8.43 5.57 3.58
N VAL A 132 7.85 5.41 2.40
CA VAL A 132 6.74 4.50 2.12
C VAL A 132 7.29 3.09 1.95
N LEU A 133 6.58 2.12 2.51
CA LEU A 133 6.86 0.70 2.32
C LEU A 133 5.81 0.14 1.37
N VAL A 134 6.25 -0.58 0.35
CA VAL A 134 5.37 -1.14 -0.68
C VAL A 134 5.55 -2.65 -0.73
N ALA A 135 4.44 -3.36 -0.76
CA ALA A 135 4.42 -4.78 -1.05
C ALA A 135 3.50 -5.04 -2.24
N ASP A 136 4.04 -5.66 -3.28
CA ASP A 136 3.25 -6.19 -4.38
C ASP A 136 2.62 -7.53 -3.99
N VAL A 137 1.31 -7.46 -3.76
CA VAL A 137 0.49 -8.58 -3.29
C VAL A 137 -0.17 -9.31 -4.46
N SER A 138 -0.13 -8.75 -5.67
CA SER A 138 -0.74 -9.33 -6.86
C SER A 138 -0.23 -10.74 -7.18
N ARG A 139 1.00 -11.05 -6.75
CA ARG A 139 1.65 -12.36 -6.91
C ARG A 139 1.01 -13.50 -6.09
N LEU A 140 0.26 -13.15 -5.03
CA LEU A 140 -0.40 -14.12 -4.15
C LEU A 140 -1.93 -14.07 -4.24
N THR A 141 -2.48 -13.04 -4.89
CA THR A 141 -3.93 -12.91 -4.98
C THR A 141 -4.51 -13.83 -6.04
N GLU A 142 -5.60 -14.50 -5.69
CA GLU A 142 -6.39 -15.28 -6.63
C GLU A 142 -7.49 -14.43 -7.25
N ARG A 143 -7.73 -14.59 -8.55
CA ARG A 143 -8.73 -13.82 -9.29
C ARG A 143 -10.13 -14.06 -8.70
N ASP A 144 -10.80 -12.97 -8.33
CA ASP A 144 -12.17 -12.92 -7.80
C ASP A 144 -12.40 -13.66 -6.47
N VAL A 145 -11.34 -14.08 -5.78
CA VAL A 145 -11.42 -14.72 -4.46
C VAL A 145 -11.14 -13.69 -3.35
N PRO A 146 -12.07 -13.48 -2.40
CA PRO A 146 -11.83 -12.57 -1.29
C PRO A 146 -10.75 -13.15 -0.36
N GLN A 147 -9.70 -12.38 -0.11
CA GLN A 147 -8.62 -12.79 0.81
C GLN A 147 -8.42 -11.73 1.88
N SER A 148 -8.09 -12.18 3.09
CA SER A 148 -7.73 -11.28 4.19
C SER A 148 -6.33 -10.71 3.95
N ILE A 149 -6.11 -9.48 4.41
CA ILE A 149 -4.81 -8.81 4.30
C ILE A 149 -4.37 -8.39 5.69
N GLN A 150 -3.14 -8.73 6.02
CA GLN A 150 -2.51 -8.41 7.30
C GLN A 150 -1.15 -7.77 7.05
N VAL A 151 -0.91 -6.62 7.68
CA VAL A 151 0.38 -5.91 7.62
C VAL A 151 1.06 -6.02 8.97
N MET A 152 2.30 -6.52 8.96
CA MET A 152 3.08 -6.81 10.16
C MET A 152 4.41 -6.08 10.16
N GLY A 153 4.90 -5.75 11.35
CA GLY A 153 6.23 -5.20 11.54
C GLY A 153 6.49 -4.79 12.97
N VAL A 154 7.57 -4.06 13.19
CA VAL A 154 7.91 -3.43 14.47
C VAL A 154 8.28 -1.98 14.22
N ASN A 155 7.62 -1.05 14.91
CA ASN A 155 7.98 0.35 14.83
C ASN A 155 9.35 0.57 15.47
N ALA A 156 10.33 0.93 14.67
CA ALA A 156 11.70 1.21 15.07
C ALA A 156 12.09 2.68 14.86
N GLY A 157 11.11 3.56 14.59
CA GLY A 157 11.32 5.00 14.56
C GLY A 157 11.69 5.54 15.94
N CYS A 158 11.92 6.84 16.09
CA CYS A 158 12.29 7.44 17.38
C CYS A 158 11.10 7.76 18.31
N GLN A 159 9.87 7.52 17.86
CA GLN A 159 8.63 7.86 18.57
C GLN A 159 7.48 6.96 18.11
N GLY A 160 6.31 7.09 18.74
CA GLY A 160 5.08 6.49 18.26
C GLY A 160 4.71 6.99 16.85
N THR A 161 4.02 6.14 16.11
CA THR A 161 3.70 6.35 14.69
C THR A 161 2.24 5.99 14.43
N HIS A 162 1.57 6.82 13.64
CA HIS A 162 0.28 6.52 13.03
C HIS A 162 0.53 5.92 11.64
N ILE A 163 0.05 4.71 11.41
CA ILE A 163 0.21 3.99 10.16
C ILE A 163 -1.05 4.17 9.33
N LEU A 164 -0.88 4.66 8.11
CA LEU A 164 -1.90 4.61 7.06
C LEU A 164 -1.52 3.50 6.08
N ALA A 165 -2.35 2.46 5.95
CA ALA A 165 -2.17 1.43 4.93
C ALA A 165 -3.19 1.65 3.81
N LEU A 166 -2.69 1.75 2.59
CA LEU A 166 -3.48 1.83 1.36
C LEU A 166 -3.42 0.48 0.68
N VAL A 167 -4.58 -0.16 0.53
CA VAL A 167 -4.73 -1.38 -0.27
C VAL A 167 -5.32 -1.01 -1.61
N VAL A 168 -4.54 -1.19 -2.66
CA VAL A 168 -4.96 -0.97 -4.03
C VAL A 168 -5.52 -2.27 -4.59
N PHE A 169 -6.70 -2.23 -5.18
CA PHE A 169 -7.35 -3.38 -5.81
C PHE A 169 -8.02 -2.98 -7.12
N GLU A 170 -8.28 -3.97 -7.97
CA GLU A 170 -8.90 -3.75 -9.28
C GLU A 170 -10.29 -4.35 -9.36
N ASN A 171 -11.21 -3.58 -9.94
CA ASN A 171 -12.51 -4.06 -10.37
C ASN A 171 -12.52 -4.13 -11.90
N GLU A 172 -13.06 -5.21 -12.45
CA GLU A 172 -13.17 -5.42 -13.88
C GLU A 172 -14.64 -5.38 -14.30
N LEU A 173 -14.90 -4.74 -15.43
CA LEU A 173 -16.20 -4.67 -16.10
C LEU A 173 -16.03 -5.13 -17.55
N THR A 174 -16.84 -6.11 -17.95
CA THR A 174 -16.94 -6.55 -19.34
C THR A 174 -18.30 -6.14 -19.89
N PHE A 175 -18.31 -5.47 -21.04
CA PHE A 175 -19.55 -5.06 -21.71
C PHE A 175 -19.49 -5.31 -23.22
N ASP A 176 -20.66 -5.57 -23.79
CA ASP A 176 -20.83 -5.66 -25.24
C ASP A 176 -20.77 -4.26 -25.84
N ARG A 177 -19.83 -4.06 -26.76
CA ARG A 177 -19.61 -2.76 -27.41
C ARG A 177 -20.75 -2.33 -28.34
N LEU A 178 -21.60 -3.27 -28.77
CA LEU A 178 -22.68 -3.04 -29.72
C LEU A 178 -24.01 -2.80 -29.00
N THR A 179 -24.30 -3.54 -27.93
CA THR A 179 -25.56 -3.42 -27.17
C THR A 179 -25.43 -2.54 -25.92
N GLY A 180 -24.20 -2.31 -25.43
CA GLY A 180 -23.94 -1.61 -24.17
C GLY A 180 -24.27 -2.45 -22.92
N GLU A 181 -24.61 -3.72 -23.09
CA GLU A 181 -24.96 -4.61 -21.99
C GLU A 181 -23.71 -5.03 -21.21
N VAL A 182 -23.78 -4.93 -19.88
CA VAL A 182 -22.74 -5.44 -18.98
C VAL A 182 -22.91 -6.93 -18.83
N THR A 183 -21.92 -7.70 -19.26
CA THR A 183 -21.95 -9.17 -19.19
C THR A 183 -21.36 -9.67 -17.87
N GLU A 184 -20.31 -9.02 -17.37
CA GLU A 184 -19.62 -9.41 -16.14
C GLU A 184 -19.14 -8.18 -15.39
N TYR A 185 -19.23 -8.21 -14.06
CA TYR A 185 -18.74 -7.17 -13.16
C TYR A 185 -18.19 -7.78 -11.87
N THR A 186 -16.93 -7.48 -11.54
CA THR A 186 -16.37 -7.84 -10.23
C THR A 186 -16.67 -6.74 -9.22
N ASN A 187 -17.48 -7.08 -8.21
CA ASN A 187 -17.72 -6.23 -7.05
C ASN A 187 -16.90 -6.68 -5.83
N ASN A 188 -16.33 -5.69 -5.14
CA ASN A 188 -15.54 -5.82 -3.91
C ASN A 188 -16.33 -5.34 -2.70
#